data_AF-K8WBD5-F1
#
_entry.id   AF-K8WBD5-F1
#
_cell.length_a   1.000
_cell.length_b   1.000
_cell.length_c   1.000
_cell.angle_alpha   90.00
_cell.angle_beta   90.00
_cell.angle_gamma   90.00
#
_symmetry.space_group_name_H-M   'P 1'
#
loop_
_entity.id
_entity.type
_entity.pdbx_description
1 polymer ?
#
loop_
_entity_poly.entity_id
_entity_poly.type
_entity_poly.pdbx_seq_one_letter_code
_entity_poly.pdbx_strand_id
1 'polypeptide(L)'
;MAGIFYFGEKLGVALGSPRLSILVSELEQELQSYPEILDKILDFYNCDSSVDFSILSKAKYNICYNALVNIVKTIKSINDREKWWIVELWDNEMKREMQESPLYLNI
;
A
#
# COMPACT_ATOMS: atom_id res chain seq x y z
N MET A 1 7.41 0.59 16.44
CA MET A 1 6.49 -0.55 16.25
C MET A 1 6.57 -0.97 14.78
N ALA A 2 6.06 -2.13 14.40
CA ALA A 2 5.88 -2.46 12.98
C ALA A 2 4.40 -2.29 12.66
N GLY A 3 4.08 -1.72 11.51
CA GLY A 3 2.73 -1.68 10.97
C GLY A 3 2.55 -2.74 9.90
N ILE A 4 1.33 -2.97 9.46
CA ILE A 4 1.01 -4.03 8.49
C ILE A 4 0.13 -3.47 7.38
N PHE A 5 0.49 -3.78 6.14
CA PHE A 5 -0.39 -3.62 4.98
C PHE A 5 -1.15 -4.92 4.76
N TYR A 6 -2.48 -4.93 4.94
CA TYR A 6 -3.33 -6.10 4.69
C TYR A 6 -3.94 -6.05 3.29
N PHE A 7 -3.63 -7.05 2.48
CA PHE A 7 -4.10 -7.17 1.10
C PHE A 7 -5.27 -8.14 0.95
N GLY A 8 -5.61 -8.85 2.02
CA GLY A 8 -6.71 -9.79 2.21
C GLY A 8 -6.66 -10.35 3.64
N GLU A 9 -7.64 -11.16 4.05
CA GLU A 9 -7.73 -11.67 5.44
C GLU A 9 -6.46 -12.37 5.98
N LYS A 10 -5.62 -12.91 5.09
CA LYS A 10 -4.39 -13.63 5.43
C LYS A 10 -3.17 -13.18 4.63
N LEU A 11 -3.31 -12.12 3.84
CA LEU A 11 -2.27 -11.63 2.95
C LEU A 11 -1.85 -10.27 3.45
N GLY A 12 -0.55 -10.07 3.66
CA GLY A 12 -0.08 -8.82 4.18
C GLY A 12 1.41 -8.76 4.41
N VAL A 13 1.92 -7.54 4.47
CA VAL A 13 3.34 -7.25 4.56
C VAL A 13 3.59 -6.33 5.75
N ALA A 14 4.47 -6.78 6.64
CA ALA A 14 4.85 -6.02 7.82
C ALA A 14 5.98 -5.03 7.48
N LEU A 15 5.85 -3.80 7.96
CA LEU A 15 6.81 -2.72 7.72
C LEU A 15 7.20 -2.04 9.02
N GLY A 16 8.49 -1.72 9.17
CA GLY A 16 8.93 -0.87 10.28
C GLY A 16 8.30 0.54 10.18
N SER A 17 8.00 1.15 11.34
CA SER A 17 7.31 2.46 11.41
C SER A 17 7.79 3.52 10.40
N PRO A 18 9.10 3.77 10.18
CA PRO A 18 9.53 4.81 9.24
C PRO A 18 9.15 4.51 7.78
N ARG A 19 9.26 3.25 7.37
CA ARG A 19 8.91 2.81 6.00
C ARG A 19 7.41 2.87 5.77
N LEU A 20 6.65 2.46 6.80
CA LEU A 20 5.20 2.52 6.79
C LEU A 20 4.70 3.95 6.60
N SER A 21 5.20 4.92 7.38
CA SER A 21 4.77 6.31 7.29
C SER A 21 5.07 6.96 5.94
N ILE A 22 6.21 6.60 5.32
CA ILE A 22 6.57 7.09 3.99
C ILE A 22 5.57 6.56 2.96
N LEU A 23 5.33 5.25 2.93
CA LEU A 23 4.39 4.65 1.97
C LEU A 23 2.97 5.16 2.15
N VAL A 24 2.52 5.37 3.38
CA VAL A 24 1.20 5.95 3.66
C VAL A 24 1.10 7.37 3.12
N SER A 25 2.12 8.21 3.33
CA SER A 25 2.12 9.59 2.81
C SER A 25 2.11 9.64 1.28
N GLU A 26 2.87 8.77 0.61
CA GLU A 26 2.85 8.67 -0.86
C GLU A 26 1.49 8.14 -1.37
N LEU A 27 0.88 7.21 -0.63
CA LEU A 27 -0.44 6.67 -0.96
C LEU A 27 -1.55 7.71 -0.81
N GLU A 28 -1.50 8.53 0.25
CA GLU A 28 -2.40 9.68 0.43
C GLU A 28 -2.32 10.68 -0.73
N GLN A 29 -1.10 10.95 -1.22
CA GLN A 29 -0.89 11.85 -2.37
C GLN A 29 -1.46 11.27 -3.67
N GLU A 30 -1.16 10.00 -3.97
CA GLU A 30 -1.64 9.33 -5.20
C GLU A 30 -3.15 9.08 -5.19
N LEU A 31 -3.74 8.85 -4.01
CA LEU A 31 -5.17 8.63 -3.85
C LEU A 31 -5.95 9.87 -3.39
N GLN A 32 -5.36 11.08 -3.46
CA GLN A 32 -6.03 12.31 -3.02
C GLN A 32 -7.39 12.57 -3.72
N SER A 33 -7.58 12.03 -4.93
CA SER A 33 -8.85 12.12 -5.69
C SER A 33 -9.87 11.04 -5.31
N TYR A 34 -9.50 10.12 -4.42
CA TYR A 34 -10.32 9.00 -3.94
C TYR A 34 -10.36 8.98 -2.40
N PRO A 35 -10.83 10.06 -1.75
CA PRO A 35 -10.83 10.18 -0.29
C PRO A 35 -11.58 9.04 0.39
N GLU A 36 -12.63 8.51 -0.23
CA GLU A 36 -13.41 7.40 0.32
C GLU A 36 -12.66 6.05 0.32
N ILE A 37 -11.57 5.93 -0.44
CA ILE A 37 -10.66 4.79 -0.38
C ILE A 37 -9.69 4.99 0.79
N LEU A 38 -9.11 6.18 0.93
CA LEU A 38 -8.20 6.53 2.01
C LEU A 38 -8.83 6.37 3.38
N ASP A 39 -10.04 6.93 3.57
CA ASP A 39 -10.78 6.82 4.83
C ASP A 39 -11.00 5.37 5.25
N LYS A 40 -11.21 4.48 4.27
CA LYS A 40 -11.39 3.06 4.52
C LYS A 40 -10.08 2.39 4.91
N ILE A 41 -9.06 2.49 4.06
CA ILE A 41 -7.83 1.73 4.27
C ILE A 41 -7.02 2.22 5.46
N LEU A 42 -7.21 3.47 5.90
CA LEU A 42 -6.50 4.08 7.03
C LEU A 42 -7.31 4.12 8.33
N ASP A 43 -8.50 3.49 8.38
CA ASP A 43 -9.40 3.55 9.54
C ASP A 43 -8.71 3.13 10.85
N PHE A 44 -7.82 2.14 10.79
CA PHE A 44 -7.08 1.65 11.95
C PHE A 44 -5.66 2.21 12.07
N TYR A 45 -5.17 2.96 11.08
CA TYR A 45 -3.77 3.37 10.98
C TYR A 45 -3.26 4.10 12.23
N ASN A 46 -4.07 5.00 12.79
CA ASN A 46 -3.70 5.75 14.00
C ASN A 46 -3.70 4.91 15.29
N CYS A 47 -4.39 3.77 15.30
CA CYS A 47 -4.56 2.91 16.47
C CYS A 47 -3.50 1.80 16.51
N ASP A 48 -3.25 1.13 15.39
CA ASP A 48 -2.41 -0.06 15.33
C ASP A 48 -1.36 -0.02 14.21
N SER A 49 -1.24 1.11 13.49
CA SER A 49 -0.36 1.23 12.33
C SER A 49 -0.68 0.25 11.20
N SER A 50 -1.95 -0.16 11.06
CA SER A 50 -2.40 -1.02 9.97
C SER A 50 -3.01 -0.21 8.82
N VAL A 51 -2.74 -0.65 7.59
CA VAL A 51 -3.40 -0.18 6.37
C VAL A 51 -4.14 -1.37 5.76
N ASP A 52 -5.46 -1.33 5.71
CA ASP A 52 -6.28 -2.51 5.35
C ASP A 52 -7.04 -2.34 4.04
N PHE A 53 -6.58 -3.05 3.00
CA PHE A 53 -7.20 -3.09 1.69
C PHE A 53 -8.26 -4.19 1.57
N SER A 54 -8.35 -5.11 2.54
CA SER A 54 -9.25 -6.27 2.50
C SER A 54 -10.73 -5.89 2.51
N ILE A 55 -11.04 -4.71 3.03
CA ILE A 55 -12.41 -4.18 3.11
C ILE A 55 -12.88 -3.49 1.80
N LEU A 56 -12.01 -3.42 0.78
CA LEU A 56 -12.31 -2.75 -0.48
C LEU A 56 -13.09 -3.66 -1.45
N SER A 57 -13.85 -3.04 -2.35
CA SER A 57 -14.34 -3.74 -3.53
C SER A 57 -13.21 -3.99 -4.52
N LYS A 58 -13.34 -4.99 -5.40
CA LYS A 58 -12.32 -5.32 -6.41
C LYS A 58 -11.88 -4.13 -7.27
N ALA A 59 -12.82 -3.28 -7.66
CA ALA A 59 -12.52 -2.07 -8.45
C ALA A 59 -11.65 -1.08 -7.66
N LYS A 60 -12.00 -0.79 -6.40
CA LYS A 60 -11.24 0.12 -5.53
C LYS A 60 -9.88 -0.46 -5.15
N TYR A 61 -9.83 -1.77 -4.94
CA TYR A 61 -8.60 -2.51 -4.72
C TYR A 61 -7.63 -2.35 -5.91
N ASN A 62 -8.14 -2.46 -7.15
CA ASN A 62 -7.31 -2.28 -8.34
C ASN A 62 -6.83 -0.83 -8.52
N ILE A 63 -7.61 0.17 -8.09
CA ILE A 63 -7.15 1.57 -8.03
C ILE A 63 -5.95 1.67 -7.07
N CYS A 64 -6.02 1.07 -5.89
CA CYS A 64 -4.92 1.05 -4.92
C CYS A 64 -3.68 0.33 -5.46
N TYR A 65 -3.86 -0.81 -6.14
CA TYR A 65 -2.78 -1.52 -6.79
C TYR A 65 -2.06 -0.63 -7.81
N ASN A 66 -2.81 0.07 -8.67
CA ASN A 66 -2.23 0.99 -9.66
C ASN A 66 -1.55 2.20 -9.01
N ALA A 67 -2.11 2.72 -7.91
CA ALA A 67 -1.46 3.77 -7.13
C ALA A 67 -0.11 3.30 -6.59
N LEU A 68 -0.02 2.12 -5.98
CA LEU A 68 1.26 1.56 -5.50
C LEU A 68 2.25 1.31 -6.65
N VAL A 69 1.79 0.80 -7.80
CA VAL A 69 2.62 0.68 -9.00
C VAL A 69 3.17 2.04 -9.44
N ASN A 70 2.35 3.09 -9.40
CA ASN A 70 2.78 4.43 -9.74
C ASN A 70 3.82 4.93 -8.74
N ILE A 71 3.56 4.83 -7.43
CA ILE A 71 4.50 5.20 -6.36
C ILE A 71 5.87 4.58 -6.63
N VAL A 72 5.93 3.26 -6.85
CA VAL A 72 7.20 2.55 -7.10
C VAL A 72 7.94 3.11 -8.32
N LYS A 73 7.23 3.53 -9.37
CA LYS A 73 7.80 4.11 -10.60
C LYS A 73 8.22 5.57 -10.43
N THR A 74 7.41 6.37 -9.74
CA THR A 74 7.48 7.83 -9.71
C THR A 74 8.11 8.38 -8.46
N ILE A 75 8.34 7.57 -7.42
CA ILE A 75 8.90 8.02 -6.16
C ILE A 75 10.22 8.75 -6.41
N LYS A 76 10.16 10.04 -6.08
CA LYS A 76 11.26 11.01 -6.23
C LYS A 76 11.85 11.38 -4.88
N SER A 77 11.22 10.97 -3.78
CA SER A 77 11.50 11.43 -2.42
C SER A 77 12.81 10.81 -1.89
N ILE A 78 13.81 11.71 -1.75
CA ILE A 78 14.85 11.75 -0.73
C ILE A 78 15.91 10.61 -0.78
N ASN A 79 16.93 10.82 -1.63
CA ASN A 79 18.15 10.01 -1.74
C ASN A 79 17.95 8.65 -2.45
N ASP A 80 18.91 8.23 -3.29
CA ASP A 80 18.84 6.97 -4.05
C ASP A 80 18.59 5.73 -3.17
N ARG A 81 18.88 5.81 -1.86
CA ARG A 81 18.58 4.76 -0.87
C ARG A 81 17.10 4.56 -0.59
N GLU A 82 16.26 5.60 -0.60
CA GLU A 82 14.85 5.46 -0.26
C GLU A 82 14.05 4.80 -1.39
N LYS A 83 14.41 5.11 -2.64
CA LYS A 83 13.82 4.46 -3.81
C LYS A 83 14.10 2.97 -3.84
N TRP A 84 15.33 2.56 -3.50
CA TRP A 84 15.74 1.16 -3.63
C TRP A 84 14.93 0.22 -2.73
N TRP A 85 14.70 0.59 -1.46
CA TRP A 85 13.96 -0.30 -0.55
C TRP A 85 12.47 -0.40 -0.90
N ILE A 86 11.85 0.64 -1.46
CA ILE A 86 10.44 0.60 -1.89
C ILE A 86 10.28 -0.30 -3.11
N VAL A 87 11.20 -0.18 -4.08
CA VAL A 87 11.23 -1.07 -5.25
C VAL A 87 11.46 -2.51 -4.82
N GLU A 88 12.44 -2.77 -3.94
CA GLU A 88 12.73 -4.11 -3.43
C GLU A 88 11.54 -4.71 -2.67
N LEU A 89 10.93 -3.94 -1.77
CA LEU A 89 9.73 -4.35 -1.03
C LEU A 89 8.56 -4.67 -1.96
N TRP A 90 8.36 -3.85 -3.00
CA TRP A 90 7.31 -4.07 -3.98
C TRP A 90 7.54 -5.35 -4.77
N ASP A 91 8.72 -5.50 -5.36
CA ASP A 91 9.04 -6.62 -6.26
C ASP A 91 9.12 -7.96 -5.52
N ASN A 92 9.60 -7.97 -4.27
CA ASN A 92 9.80 -9.20 -3.50
C ASN A 92 8.57 -9.63 -2.70
N GLU A 93 7.74 -8.69 -2.23
CA GLU A 93 6.69 -8.99 -1.26
C GLU A 93 5.32 -8.44 -1.70
N MET A 94 5.14 -7.11 -1.68
CA MET A 94 3.81 -6.50 -1.77
C MET A 94 3.09 -6.83 -3.08
N LYS A 95 3.79 -6.81 -4.22
CA LYS A 95 3.17 -7.05 -5.52
C LYS A 95 2.53 -8.44 -5.58
N ARG A 96 3.25 -9.45 -5.11
CA ARG A 96 2.78 -10.84 -5.13
C ARG A 96 1.58 -11.01 -4.20
N GLU A 97 1.70 -10.55 -2.96
CA GLU A 97 0.61 -10.62 -1.97
C GLU A 97 -0.66 -9.92 -2.47
N MET A 98 -0.51 -8.76 -3.13
CA MET A 98 -1.65 -8.08 -3.75
C MET A 98 -2.27 -8.88 -4.89
N GLN A 99 -1.46 -9.48 -5.76
CA GLN A 99 -1.94 -10.27 -6.89
C GLN A 99 -2.57 -11.61 -6.48
N GLU A 100 -2.16 -12.18 -5.34
CA GLU A 100 -2.76 -13.38 -4.76
C GLU A 100 -4.11 -13.10 -4.07
N SER A 101 -4.42 -11.84 -3.77
CA SER A 101 -5.68 -11.45 -3.17
C SER A 101 -6.88 -11.75 -4.09
N PRO A 102 -7.99 -12.31 -3.57
CA PRO A 102 -9.22 -12.51 -4.36
C PRO A 102 -9.86 -11.20 -4.84
N LEU A 103 -9.40 -10.06 -4.28
CA LEU A 103 -9.81 -8.72 -4.67
C LEU A 103 -9.08 -8.21 -5.92
N TYR A 104 -7.93 -8.80 -6.27
CA TYR A 104 -7.19 -8.43 -7.47
C TYR A 104 -7.95 -8.82 -8.73
N LEU A 105 -7.97 -7.91 -9.70
CA LEU A 105 -8.51 -8.16 -11.02
C LEU A 105 -7.33 -8.27 -11.99
N ASN A 106 -7.17 -9.44 -12.60
CA ASN A 106 -6.27 -9.63 -13.72
C ASN A 106 -6.98 -9.12 -14.98
N ILE A 107 -6.93 -7.81 -15.21
CA ILE A 107 -7.55 -7.13 -16.37
C ILE A 107 -6.47 -6.83 -17.41
#